data_AF-A0A0S3F159-F1
#
_entry.id   AF-A0A0S3F159-F1
#
_cell.length_a   1.000
_cell.length_b   1.000
_cell.length_c   1.000
_cell.angle_alpha   90.00
_cell.angle_beta   90.00
_cell.angle_gamma   90.00
#
_symmetry.space_group_name_H-M   'P 1'
#
loop_
_entity.id
_entity.type
_entity.pdbx_description
1 polymer ?
#
loop_
_entity_poly.entity_id
_entity_poly.type
_entity_poly.pdbx_seq_one_letter_code
_entity_poly.pdbx_strand_id
1 'polypeptide(L)'
;MRRAISLATIALAVPAAAHAASPVEILISDAGQEDETGAVLVDLRLLNDSGDPQGMALPDRIEAQVEQSGVSRTAWLERMATTPPNPIIPPGGFTRATYRLARRTNLSLEGAAISVPAWGTRQITLALRPADRGAQIATNTSAQSGPPNAPGLENKAVPPPSDRSAGNAFFANLSAYEPIYAVYGPGTDSAARIQISFKYQIFGTRRAQGLPLSWRDGLHFAYTQRMFWDLGADSSPFRNIDYQPELFYLTPSATLTRGISLSAQGGFRHESNGRSGLDSRSLNTLYVAPMAAFPLGGGYRLSVAPRFSLLVGDKSDNPDIRRYRGNSSLFLEVGKDDGLRLTTSTRFSVSSGKGALAADFSYPLSRLLGGGPDFYLFGQSFIGYGENLLDYDRHTTRFRLGVALVR
;
A
#
# COMPACT_ATOMS: atom_id res chain seq x y z
N MET A 1 -26.97 -58.37 16.84
CA MET A 1 -26.48 -57.07 16.36
C MET A 1 -26.67 -56.05 17.47
N ARG A 2 -25.59 -55.38 17.87
CA ARG A 2 -25.43 -54.57 19.09
C ARG A 2 -26.21 -53.25 19.00
N ARG A 3 -26.99 -52.90 20.03
CA ARG A 3 -27.61 -51.58 20.20
C ARG A 3 -26.62 -50.66 20.92
N ALA A 4 -26.25 -49.56 20.28
CA ALA A 4 -25.42 -48.50 20.87
C ALA A 4 -26.31 -47.54 21.66
N ILE A 5 -25.91 -47.28 22.91
CA ILE A 5 -26.53 -46.31 23.83
C ILE A 5 -25.77 -45.00 23.66
N SER A 6 -26.44 -43.93 23.22
CA SER A 6 -25.87 -42.58 23.20
C SER A 6 -26.00 -41.97 24.59
N LEU A 7 -24.88 -41.80 25.30
CA LEU A 7 -24.78 -40.93 26.48
C LEU A 7 -24.67 -39.47 26.03
N ALA A 8 -25.61 -38.64 26.45
CA ALA A 8 -25.52 -37.19 26.37
C ALA A 8 -24.79 -36.65 27.60
N THR A 9 -23.59 -36.10 27.41
CA THR A 9 -22.81 -35.44 28.46
C THR A 9 -23.29 -33.99 28.59
N ILE A 10 -23.99 -33.67 29.68
CA ILE A 10 -24.33 -32.30 30.05
C ILE A 10 -23.11 -31.73 30.80
N ALA A 11 -22.37 -30.82 30.15
CA ALA A 11 -21.31 -30.06 30.80
C ALA A 11 -21.92 -28.88 31.57
N LEU A 12 -21.98 -29.00 32.90
CA LEU A 12 -22.25 -27.90 33.82
C LEU A 12 -21.05 -26.94 33.82
N ALA A 13 -21.18 -25.78 33.17
CA ALA A 13 -20.22 -24.69 33.29
C ALA A 13 -20.44 -23.97 34.63
N VAL A 14 -19.45 -24.07 35.52
CA VAL A 14 -19.34 -23.21 36.71
C VAL A 14 -18.93 -21.81 36.23
N PRO A 15 -19.63 -20.72 36.62
CA PRO A 15 -19.20 -19.39 36.23
C PRO A 15 -17.93 -19.04 37.01
N ALA A 16 -16.83 -18.87 36.29
CA ALA A 16 -15.65 -18.22 36.85
C ALA A 16 -16.01 -16.76 37.15
N ALA A 17 -15.69 -16.30 38.37
CA ALA A 17 -15.88 -14.92 38.78
C ALA A 17 -15.14 -13.98 37.80
N ALA A 18 -15.90 -13.27 36.98
CA ALA A 18 -15.40 -12.24 36.10
C ALA A 18 -14.77 -11.14 36.97
N HIS A 19 -13.44 -11.09 37.03
CA HIS A 19 -12.74 -9.88 37.41
C HIS A 19 -13.08 -8.85 36.33
N ALA A 20 -13.85 -7.83 36.69
CA ALA A 20 -14.12 -6.69 35.82
C ALA A 20 -12.77 -6.16 35.32
N ALA A 21 -12.55 -6.21 33.99
CA ALA A 21 -11.37 -5.64 33.39
C ALA A 21 -11.32 -4.15 33.76
N SER A 22 -10.22 -3.72 34.37
CA SER A 22 -10.03 -2.30 34.69
C SER A 22 -10.17 -1.48 33.40
N PRO A 23 -10.97 -0.39 33.37
CA PRO A 23 -11.20 0.45 32.18
C PRO A 23 -9.97 1.29 31.77
N VAL A 24 -8.80 0.91 32.27
CA VAL A 24 -7.55 1.61 32.06
C VAL A 24 -6.47 0.62 31.64
N GLU A 25 -5.97 0.77 30.42
CA GLU A 25 -4.83 0.02 29.89
C GLU A 25 -3.52 0.71 30.29
N ILE A 26 -2.55 -0.04 30.82
CA ILE A 26 -1.23 0.49 31.18
C ILE A 26 -0.21 0.00 30.16
N LEU A 27 0.52 0.93 29.55
CA LEU A 27 1.55 0.66 28.57
C LEU A 27 2.88 1.22 29.04
N ILE A 28 3.95 0.43 28.98
CA ILE A 28 5.30 0.98 29.05
C ILE A 28 5.51 1.76 27.74
N SER A 29 5.80 3.06 27.84
CA SER A 29 5.98 3.92 26.67
C SER A 29 7.45 4.23 26.36
N ASP A 30 8.29 4.24 27.39
CA ASP A 30 9.74 4.39 27.24
C ASP A 30 10.44 3.72 28.44
N ALA A 31 11.63 3.18 28.22
CA ALA A 31 12.47 2.63 29.27
C ALA A 31 13.94 2.71 28.82
N GLY A 32 14.78 3.46 29.57
CA GLY A 32 16.20 3.59 29.23
C GLY A 32 16.86 4.93 29.52
N GLN A 33 16.10 5.99 29.84
CA GLN A 33 16.70 7.26 30.25
C GLN A 33 17.27 7.13 31.66
N GLU A 34 18.55 7.41 31.85
CA GLU A 34 19.17 7.45 33.17
C GLU A 34 18.85 8.79 33.85
N ASP A 35 18.50 8.75 35.13
CA ASP A 35 18.43 9.93 35.97
C ASP A 35 19.83 10.35 36.46
N GLU A 36 19.93 11.46 37.18
CA GLU A 36 21.20 11.99 37.70
C GLU A 36 21.91 11.02 38.67
N THR A 37 21.20 10.02 39.20
CA THR A 37 21.74 8.97 40.08
C THR A 37 22.15 7.70 39.31
N GLY A 38 21.95 7.68 37.98
CA GLY A 38 22.21 6.54 37.12
C GLY A 38 21.14 5.44 37.18
N ALA A 39 19.99 5.71 37.80
CA ALA A 39 18.84 4.81 37.76
C ALA A 39 18.08 4.97 36.44
N VAL A 40 17.56 3.87 35.91
CA VAL A 40 16.87 3.86 34.61
C VAL A 40 15.40 4.18 34.81
N LEU A 41 14.91 5.24 34.18
CA LEU A 41 13.50 5.60 34.15
C LEU A 41 12.71 4.69 33.23
N VAL A 42 11.53 4.32 33.70
CA VAL A 42 10.51 3.51 33.03
C VAL A 42 9.22 4.32 33.02
N ASP A 43 8.89 4.87 31.87
CA ASP A 43 7.70 5.68 31.66
C ASP A 43 6.52 4.82 31.23
N LEU A 44 5.38 5.07 31.85
CA LEU A 44 4.12 4.41 31.63
C LEU A 44 3.10 5.42 31.07
N ARG A 45 2.22 4.92 30.21
CA ARG A 45 0.97 5.58 29.81
C ARG A 45 -0.21 4.78 30.33
N LEU A 46 -1.10 5.47 31.04
CA LEU A 46 -2.37 4.97 31.51
C LEU A 46 -3.45 5.49 30.56
N LEU A 47 -4.13 4.63 29.82
CA LEU A 47 -5.11 4.99 28.80
C LEU A 47 -6.50 4.65 29.29
N ASN A 48 -7.41 5.61 29.29
CA ASN A 48 -8.81 5.41 29.66
C ASN A 48 -9.66 5.40 28.39
N ASP A 49 -10.23 4.24 28.05
CA ASP A 49 -11.11 4.09 26.89
C ASP A 49 -12.59 4.35 27.20
N SER A 50 -12.92 4.61 28.47
CA SER A 50 -14.28 4.86 28.94
C SER A 50 -14.72 6.32 28.79
N GLY A 51 -16.03 6.53 28.87
CA GLY A 51 -16.66 7.86 28.80
C GLY A 51 -16.59 8.67 30.10
N ASP A 52 -16.08 8.09 31.19
CA ASP A 52 -16.00 8.71 32.51
C ASP A 52 -14.53 8.81 32.97
N PRO A 53 -14.17 9.80 33.81
CA PRO A 53 -12.83 9.87 34.39
C PRO A 53 -12.53 8.63 35.24
N GLN A 54 -11.34 8.04 35.06
CA GLN A 54 -10.93 6.85 35.80
C GLN A 54 -9.75 7.16 36.71
N GLY A 55 -9.85 6.78 37.98
CA GLY A 55 -8.71 6.80 38.91
C GLY A 55 -7.97 5.47 38.87
N MET A 56 -6.64 5.51 38.89
CA MET A 56 -5.82 4.30 38.96
C MET A 56 -4.82 4.37 40.11
N ALA A 57 -4.94 3.44 41.05
CA ALA A 57 -3.95 3.28 42.11
C ALA A 57 -2.65 2.68 41.56
N LEU A 58 -1.55 3.41 41.74
CA LEU A 58 -0.21 2.99 41.37
C LEU A 58 0.59 2.68 42.65
N PRO A 59 1.13 1.46 42.84
CA PRO A 59 1.89 1.11 44.04
C PRO A 59 3.23 1.85 44.11
N ASP A 60 3.78 2.05 45.31
CA ASP A 60 5.10 2.70 45.49
C ASP A 60 6.22 1.87 44.87
N ARG A 61 6.02 0.56 44.81
CA ARG A 61 6.98 -0.40 44.27
C ARG A 61 6.25 -1.51 43.52
N ILE A 62 6.78 -1.89 42.36
CA ILE A 62 6.22 -2.99 41.57
C ILE A 62 7.30 -3.89 40.98
N GLU A 63 6.97 -5.17 40.85
CA GLU A 63 7.87 -6.19 40.31
C GLU A 63 7.92 -6.10 38.78
N ALA A 64 9.14 -6.10 38.23
CA ALA A 64 9.41 -6.19 36.81
C ALA A 64 10.29 -7.40 36.50
N GLN A 65 10.16 -7.93 35.29
CA GLN A 65 11.04 -8.97 34.76
C GLN A 65 11.94 -8.36 33.69
N VAL A 66 13.25 -8.53 33.87
CA VAL A 66 14.29 -8.06 32.94
C VAL A 66 14.95 -9.29 32.31
N GLU A 67 14.80 -9.42 31.00
CA GLU A 67 15.30 -10.53 30.21
C GLU A 67 16.49 -10.10 29.36
N GLN A 68 17.61 -10.79 29.47
CA GLN A 68 18.80 -10.54 28.66
C GLN A 68 19.42 -11.86 28.22
N SER A 69 19.64 -12.00 26.90
CA SER A 69 20.24 -13.21 26.30
C SER A 69 19.55 -14.51 26.74
N GLY A 70 18.21 -14.48 26.88
CA GLY A 70 17.38 -15.64 27.28
C GLY A 70 17.36 -15.94 28.78
N VAL A 71 18.00 -15.13 29.63
CA VAL A 71 17.94 -15.25 31.09
C VAL A 71 17.05 -14.15 31.66
N SER A 72 15.94 -14.55 32.30
CA SER A 72 15.01 -13.63 32.96
C SER A 72 15.37 -13.45 34.43
N ARG A 73 15.36 -12.21 34.90
CA ARG A 73 15.68 -11.83 36.28
C ARG A 73 14.65 -10.84 36.81
N THR A 74 14.28 -11.02 38.08
CA THR A 74 13.33 -10.14 38.75
C THR A 74 14.01 -8.86 39.23
N ALA A 75 13.37 -7.74 38.94
CA ALA A 75 13.78 -6.40 39.32
C ALA A 75 12.61 -5.65 39.98
N TRP A 76 12.92 -4.58 40.70
CA TRP A 76 11.91 -3.75 41.34
C TRP A 76 11.95 -2.34 40.78
N LEU A 77 10.78 -1.85 40.40
CA LEU A 77 10.53 -0.48 39.98
C LEU A 77 9.97 0.31 41.15
N GLU A 78 10.46 1.54 41.36
CA GLU A 78 9.99 2.46 42.39
C GLU A 78 9.29 3.66 41.74
N ARG A 79 8.10 4.04 42.23
CA ARG A 79 7.34 5.16 41.68
C ARG A 79 8.05 6.48 41.97
N MET A 80 8.22 7.33 40.96
CA MET A 80 8.81 8.66 41.15
C MET A 80 7.88 9.54 41.97
N ALA A 81 8.44 10.43 42.79
CA ALA A 81 7.67 11.40 43.57
C ALA A 81 6.82 12.36 42.70
N THR A 82 7.24 12.58 41.44
CA THR A 82 6.50 13.36 40.43
C THR A 82 5.27 12.63 39.91
N THR A 83 5.13 11.33 40.19
CA THR A 83 3.98 10.52 39.79
C THR A 83 3.03 10.36 40.98
N PRO A 84 1.79 10.89 40.89
CA PRO A 84 0.82 10.77 41.97
C PRO A 84 0.45 9.29 42.23
N PRO A 85 0.09 8.92 43.47
CA PRO A 85 -0.29 7.54 43.80
C PRO A 85 -1.64 7.13 43.21
N ASN A 86 -2.52 8.09 42.89
CA ASN A 86 -3.81 7.85 42.26
C ASN A 86 -4.10 8.90 41.16
N PRO A 87 -3.41 8.83 40.01
CA PRO A 87 -3.73 9.69 38.86
C PRO A 87 -5.18 9.52 38.41
N ILE A 88 -5.82 10.65 38.10
CA ILE A 88 -7.12 10.68 37.41
C ILE A 88 -6.86 10.82 35.92
N ILE A 89 -7.36 9.87 35.14
CA ILE A 89 -7.22 9.82 33.68
C ILE A 89 -8.53 10.30 33.06
N PRO A 90 -8.50 11.35 32.21
CA PRO A 90 -9.71 11.90 31.61
C PRO A 90 -10.38 10.90 30.65
N PRO A 91 -11.70 11.03 30.40
CA PRO A 91 -12.43 10.22 29.42
C PRO A 91 -11.77 10.20 28.06
N GLY A 92 -11.59 9.02 27.45
CA GLY A 92 -10.94 8.86 26.15
C GLY A 92 -9.49 9.38 26.08
N GLY A 93 -8.86 9.64 27.22
CA GLY A 93 -7.55 10.29 27.33
C GLY A 93 -6.48 9.42 27.98
N PHE A 94 -5.35 10.04 28.31
CA PHE A 94 -4.23 9.34 28.95
C PHE A 94 -3.50 10.21 29.98
N THR A 95 -2.85 9.53 30.94
CA THR A 95 -1.96 10.14 31.94
C THR A 95 -0.61 9.43 31.93
N ARG A 96 0.46 10.14 32.30
CA ARG A 96 1.81 9.57 32.42
C ARG A 96 2.13 9.22 33.86
N ALA A 97 2.87 8.14 34.04
CA ALA A 97 3.46 7.74 35.30
C ALA A 97 4.89 7.27 35.07
N THR A 98 5.81 7.64 35.95
CA THR A 98 7.21 7.30 35.82
C THR A 98 7.65 6.49 37.02
N TYR A 99 8.31 5.37 36.76
CA TYR A 99 9.01 4.58 37.74
C TYR A 99 10.51 4.62 37.45
N ARG A 100 11.33 4.31 38.46
CA ARG A 100 12.78 4.16 38.32
C ARG A 100 13.22 2.75 38.68
N LEU A 101 14.18 2.24 37.93
CA LEU A 101 14.88 0.99 38.16
C LEU A 101 16.29 1.32 38.63
N ALA A 102 16.60 0.99 39.89
CA ALA A 102 17.94 1.19 40.42
C ALA A 102 18.97 0.32 39.67
N ARG A 103 20.09 0.93 39.25
CA ARG A 103 21.19 0.21 38.59
C ARG A 103 21.86 -0.71 39.60
N ARG A 104 21.73 -2.02 39.39
CA ARG A 104 22.45 -3.03 40.18
C ARG A 104 23.70 -3.47 39.42
N THR A 105 24.84 -3.55 40.09
CA THR A 105 26.15 -3.89 39.51
C THR A 105 26.19 -5.23 38.76
N ASN A 106 25.22 -6.12 39.02
CA ASN A 106 25.18 -7.47 38.44
C ASN A 106 24.16 -7.61 37.29
N LEU A 107 23.46 -6.54 36.89
CA LEU A 107 22.48 -6.51 35.80
C LEU A 107 22.97 -5.57 34.69
N SER A 108 23.32 -6.14 33.52
CA SER A 108 23.49 -5.34 32.32
C SER A 108 22.10 -4.99 31.77
N LEU A 109 21.82 -3.70 31.67
CA LEU A 109 20.51 -3.19 31.26
C LEU A 109 20.47 -2.79 29.78
N GLU A 110 21.62 -2.64 29.13
CA GLU A 110 21.66 -2.27 27.71
C GLU A 110 21.24 -3.46 26.82
N GLY A 111 20.21 -3.24 26.01
CA GLY A 111 19.62 -4.25 25.14
C GLY A 111 18.77 -5.30 25.87
N ALA A 112 18.54 -5.17 27.18
CA ALA A 112 17.69 -6.07 27.94
C ALA A 112 16.20 -5.72 27.74
N ALA A 113 15.32 -6.71 27.69
CA ALA A 113 13.87 -6.51 27.59
C ALA A 113 13.25 -6.42 28.99
N ILE A 114 12.47 -5.37 29.27
CA ILE A 114 11.75 -5.20 30.53
C ILE A 114 10.24 -5.40 30.34
N SER A 115 9.60 -6.08 31.28
CA SER A 115 8.14 -6.20 31.39
C SER A 115 7.68 -6.04 32.84
N VAL A 116 6.42 -5.68 33.04
CA VAL A 116 5.78 -5.59 34.36
C VAL A 116 4.56 -6.51 34.35
N PRO A 117 4.71 -7.80 34.76
CA PRO A 117 3.66 -8.81 34.62
C PRO A 117 2.31 -8.44 35.24
N ALA A 118 2.34 -7.64 36.32
CA ALA A 118 1.14 -7.15 36.99
C ALA A 118 0.26 -6.23 36.11
N TRP A 119 0.82 -5.66 35.03
CA TRP A 119 0.12 -4.74 34.11
C TRP A 119 0.04 -5.27 32.67
N GLY A 120 0.57 -6.47 32.43
CA GLY A 120 0.49 -7.14 31.13
C GLY A 120 1.78 -7.87 30.77
N THR A 121 1.75 -8.56 29.63
CA THR A 121 2.87 -9.40 29.14
C THR A 121 3.77 -8.67 28.14
N ARG A 122 3.52 -7.38 27.86
CA ARG A 122 4.30 -6.61 26.88
C ARG A 122 5.71 -6.32 27.42
N GLN A 123 6.70 -6.51 26.56
CA GLN A 123 8.12 -6.26 26.84
C GLN A 123 8.63 -5.11 25.98
N ILE A 124 9.55 -4.31 26.51
CA ILE A 124 10.27 -3.24 25.79
C ILE A 124 11.77 -3.38 26.00
N THR A 125 12.55 -3.20 24.93
CA THR A 125 14.01 -3.23 25.00
C THR A 125 14.55 -1.92 25.58
N LEU A 126 15.39 -2.04 26.61
CA LEU A 126 16.09 -0.94 27.26
C LEU A 126 17.25 -0.45 26.40
N ALA A 127 17.22 0.84 26.05
CA ALA A 127 18.33 1.54 25.39
C ALA A 127 18.82 2.66 26.32
N LEU A 128 19.97 2.43 26.97
CA LEU A 128 20.50 3.33 28.00
C LEU A 128 20.92 4.68 27.38
N ARG A 129 20.40 5.77 27.95
CA ARG A 129 20.69 7.15 27.54
C ARG A 129 21.03 7.99 28.77
N PRO A 130 22.16 8.72 28.81
CA PRO A 130 22.55 9.51 29.98
C PRO A 130 21.60 10.69 30.24
N ALA A 131 21.55 11.16 31.50
CA ALA A 131 20.72 12.29 31.91
C ALA A 131 21.12 13.60 31.19
N ASP A 132 20.16 14.29 30.56
CA ASP A 132 20.38 15.58 29.88
C ASP A 132 20.65 16.71 30.89
N ARG A 133 21.90 17.19 31.01
CA ARG A 133 22.29 18.34 31.87
C ARG A 133 21.94 19.73 31.28
N GLY A 134 20.98 19.83 30.36
CA GLY A 134 20.90 20.96 29.42
C GLY A 134 19.74 21.95 29.54
N ALA A 135 18.89 21.90 30.56
CA ALA A 135 17.65 22.69 30.60
C ALA A 135 17.68 23.88 31.58
N GLN A 136 18.74 24.68 31.59
CA GLN A 136 18.68 26.06 32.08
C GLN A 136 19.59 26.92 31.20
N ILE A 137 19.12 28.13 30.85
CA ILE A 137 19.80 29.16 30.05
C ILE A 137 19.56 29.06 28.53
N ALA A 138 18.48 29.70 28.05
CA ALA A 138 18.48 30.37 26.76
C ALA A 138 17.37 31.44 26.69
N THR A 139 17.74 32.70 26.93
CA THR A 139 17.09 33.86 26.31
C THR A 139 18.10 34.59 25.44
N ASN A 140 17.67 34.83 24.19
CA ASN A 140 18.08 35.88 23.26
C ASN A 140 19.38 35.76 22.43
N THR A 141 19.13 35.44 21.16
CA THR A 141 19.41 36.26 19.95
C THR A 141 20.79 36.24 19.27
N SER A 142 20.72 35.95 17.96
CA SER A 142 21.57 36.28 16.81
C SER A 142 22.96 35.63 16.66
N ALA A 143 23.15 34.81 15.62
CA ALA A 143 23.72 35.18 14.31
C ALA A 143 24.05 33.92 13.47
N GLN A 144 23.90 34.03 12.15
CA GLN A 144 24.06 32.96 11.14
C GLN A 144 25.51 32.49 10.92
N SER A 145 25.69 31.18 10.70
CA SER A 145 26.40 30.53 9.56
C SER A 145 26.75 29.05 9.94
N GLY A 146 26.31 28.07 9.14
CA GLY A 146 26.61 26.62 9.36
C GLY A 146 27.94 26.18 8.71
N PRO A 147 28.26 24.87 8.51
CA PRO A 147 27.74 23.56 9.00
C PRO A 147 28.91 22.71 9.64
N PRO A 148 28.96 21.34 9.76
CA PRO A 148 28.00 20.26 9.48
C PRO A 148 27.80 19.14 10.57
N ASN A 149 26.54 18.68 10.66
CA ASN A 149 26.01 17.32 10.88
C ASN A 149 26.66 16.29 11.85
N ALA A 150 25.91 15.97 12.92
CA ALA A 150 25.66 14.60 13.42
C ALA A 150 24.18 14.49 13.90
N PRO A 151 23.50 13.33 13.77
CA PRO A 151 22.03 13.24 13.65
C PRO A 151 21.31 13.31 15.01
N GLY A 152 20.43 14.30 15.15
CA GLY A 152 19.54 14.45 16.30
C GLY A 152 18.29 13.57 16.21
N LEU A 153 17.79 13.16 17.38
CA LEU A 153 16.47 12.55 17.57
C LEU A 153 15.38 13.53 17.14
N GLU A 154 14.79 13.30 15.97
CA GLU A 154 13.70 14.12 15.45
C GLU A 154 12.41 13.88 16.26
N ASN A 155 11.92 14.93 16.93
CA ASN A 155 10.51 15.04 17.32
C ASN A 155 9.66 15.00 16.04
N LYS A 156 9.26 13.81 15.60
CA LYS A 156 8.45 13.66 14.39
C LYS A 156 7.06 14.22 14.66
N ALA A 157 6.78 15.39 14.09
CA ALA A 157 5.48 16.04 14.17
C ALA A 157 4.36 15.05 13.75
N VAL A 158 3.21 15.14 14.42
CA VAL A 158 2.02 14.37 14.04
C VAL A 158 1.70 14.70 12.58
N PRO A 159 1.49 13.68 11.72
CA PRO A 159 1.14 13.93 10.32
C PRO A 159 -0.08 14.85 10.22
N PRO A 160 -0.09 15.81 9.27
CA PRO A 160 -1.22 16.70 9.10
C PRO A 160 -2.49 15.90 8.74
N PRO A 161 -3.70 16.38 9.05
CA PRO A 161 -4.95 15.69 8.69
C PRO A 161 -5.12 15.42 7.18
N SER A 162 -4.40 16.14 6.33
CA SER A 162 -4.34 15.92 4.89
C SER A 162 -3.44 14.75 4.47
N ASP A 163 -2.54 14.28 5.35
CA ASP A 163 -1.67 13.15 5.08
C ASP A 163 -2.47 11.85 5.16
N ARG A 164 -2.95 11.41 3.99
CA ARG A 164 -3.63 10.13 3.83
C ARG A 164 -2.68 8.94 3.87
N SER A 165 -1.35 9.13 3.91
CA SER A 165 -0.38 8.03 4.06
C SER A 165 -0.23 7.61 5.53
N ALA A 166 -0.51 8.51 6.47
CA ALA A 166 -0.51 8.21 7.90
C ALA A 166 -1.51 7.08 8.22
N GLY A 167 -1.05 6.06 8.95
CA GLY A 167 -1.85 4.88 9.28
C GLY A 167 -1.95 3.82 8.16
N ASN A 168 -1.50 4.12 6.95
CA ASN A 168 -1.51 3.18 5.83
C ASN A 168 -0.14 2.51 5.64
N ALA A 169 0.18 1.55 6.51
CA ALA A 169 1.47 0.84 6.53
C ALA A 169 1.85 0.15 5.21
N PHE A 170 0.89 -0.07 4.31
CA PHE A 170 1.09 -0.77 3.03
C PHE A 170 0.82 0.10 1.81
N PHE A 171 0.69 1.43 1.96
CA PHE A 171 0.44 2.33 0.84
C PHE A 171 1.55 2.25 -0.23
N ALA A 172 2.80 2.01 0.20
CA ALA A 172 3.94 1.82 -0.71
C ALA A 172 3.82 0.60 -1.64
N ASN A 173 2.92 -0.35 -1.36
CA ASN A 173 2.66 -1.48 -2.24
C ASN A 173 1.75 -1.10 -3.42
N LEU A 174 1.07 0.05 -3.36
CA LEU A 174 0.23 0.59 -4.43
C LEU A 174 1.09 1.38 -5.42
N SER A 175 0.95 1.09 -6.69
CA SER A 175 1.63 1.82 -7.78
C SER A 175 0.78 1.86 -9.03
N ALA A 176 1.12 2.74 -9.98
CA ALA A 176 0.44 2.78 -11.26
C ALA A 176 0.70 1.50 -12.08
N TYR A 177 -0.25 1.15 -12.96
CA TYR A 177 -0.17 -0.05 -13.79
C TYR A 177 -0.29 0.25 -15.28
N GLU A 178 -1.46 0.73 -15.72
CA GLU A 178 -1.68 1.29 -17.05
C GLU A 178 -1.77 2.84 -16.94
N PRO A 179 -1.73 3.58 -18.07
CA PRO A 179 -1.89 5.03 -18.06
C PRO A 179 -3.18 5.49 -17.35
N ILE A 180 -3.09 6.63 -16.66
CA ILE A 180 -4.21 7.31 -16.01
C ILE A 180 -4.43 8.64 -16.74
N TYR A 181 -5.57 8.77 -17.42
CA TYR A 181 -5.84 9.91 -18.30
C TYR A 181 -7.32 10.24 -18.44
N ALA A 182 -7.57 11.42 -18.98
CA ALA A 182 -8.85 11.84 -19.53
C ALA A 182 -8.63 12.47 -20.91
N VAL A 183 -9.34 11.98 -21.93
CA VAL A 183 -9.25 12.44 -23.30
C VAL A 183 -10.62 12.69 -23.90
N TYR A 184 -10.69 13.60 -24.86
CA TYR A 184 -11.90 14.00 -25.57
C TYR A 184 -11.66 14.04 -27.08
N GLY A 185 -12.64 13.58 -27.85
CA GLY A 185 -12.68 13.58 -29.31
C GLY A 185 -14.13 13.55 -29.81
N PRO A 186 -14.66 14.67 -30.34
CA PRO A 186 -16.06 14.79 -30.75
C PRO A 186 -16.41 13.96 -32.00
N GLY A 187 -17.71 13.84 -32.30
CA GLY A 187 -18.22 13.17 -33.52
C GLY A 187 -18.51 11.68 -33.34
N THR A 188 -18.78 11.26 -32.11
CA THR A 188 -18.62 9.90 -31.61
C THR A 188 -19.58 9.68 -30.44
N ASP A 189 -20.21 8.52 -30.33
CA ASP A 189 -21.05 8.08 -29.18
C ASP A 189 -20.22 7.72 -27.93
N SER A 190 -18.93 8.06 -27.93
CA SER A 190 -18.01 7.92 -26.79
C SER A 190 -16.96 9.03 -26.90
N ALA A 191 -17.46 10.26 -26.90
CA ALA A 191 -16.68 11.46 -27.15
C ALA A 191 -15.56 11.64 -26.12
N ALA A 192 -15.81 11.34 -24.84
CA ALA A 192 -14.78 11.34 -23.81
C ALA A 192 -14.44 9.91 -23.34
N ARG A 193 -13.18 9.72 -22.97
CA ARG A 193 -12.69 8.48 -22.35
C ARG A 193 -11.80 8.82 -21.16
N ILE A 194 -12.09 8.16 -20.04
CA ILE A 194 -11.30 8.27 -18.80
C ILE A 194 -10.80 6.88 -18.45
N GLN A 195 -9.53 6.79 -18.03
CA GLN A 195 -8.95 5.54 -17.55
C GLN A 195 -8.29 5.76 -16.20
N ILE A 196 -8.59 4.86 -15.26
CA ILE A 196 -7.87 4.73 -13.99
C ILE A 196 -7.25 3.34 -13.93
N SER A 197 -6.04 3.24 -13.39
CA SER A 197 -5.36 1.96 -13.28
C SER A 197 -4.31 1.95 -12.18
N PHE A 198 -4.29 0.87 -11.41
CA PHE A 198 -3.28 0.64 -10.39
C PHE A 198 -2.96 -0.84 -10.26
N LYS A 199 -1.80 -1.12 -9.66
CA LYS A 199 -1.42 -2.44 -9.17
C LYS A 199 -1.01 -2.36 -7.71
N TYR A 200 -1.23 -3.45 -7.00
CA TYR A 200 -0.92 -3.65 -5.61
C TYR A 200 -0.04 -4.88 -5.45
N GLN A 201 1.16 -4.72 -4.91
CA GLN A 201 2.07 -5.82 -4.62
C GLN A 201 1.62 -6.53 -3.34
N ILE A 202 1.13 -7.77 -3.46
CA ILE A 202 0.45 -8.49 -2.36
C ILE A 202 1.40 -8.76 -1.18
N PHE A 203 2.68 -9.01 -1.48
CA PHE A 203 3.71 -9.32 -0.47
C PHE A 203 4.86 -8.29 -0.44
N GLY A 204 4.58 -7.01 -0.71
CA GLY A 204 5.61 -5.96 -0.84
C GLY A 204 6.40 -5.62 0.43
N THR A 205 5.86 -5.90 1.62
CA THR A 205 6.52 -5.63 2.91
C THR A 205 7.82 -6.41 3.10
N ARG A 206 7.92 -7.61 2.52
CA ARG A 206 9.12 -8.45 2.60
C ARG A 206 10.33 -7.75 2.01
N ARG A 207 10.14 -7.08 0.87
CA ARG A 207 11.18 -6.33 0.19
C ARG A 207 11.59 -5.10 0.99
N ALA A 208 10.62 -4.40 1.59
CA ALA A 208 10.90 -3.25 2.46
C ALA A 208 11.70 -3.66 3.73
N GLN A 209 11.55 -4.89 4.20
CA GLN A 209 12.30 -5.47 5.33
C GLN A 209 13.67 -6.05 4.93
N GLY A 210 14.07 -5.94 3.66
CA GLY A 210 15.34 -6.47 3.17
C GLY A 210 15.44 -8.00 3.16
N LEU A 211 14.30 -8.71 3.20
CA LEU A 211 14.29 -10.17 3.13
C LEU A 211 14.76 -10.67 1.76
N PRO A 212 15.32 -11.89 1.67
CA PRO A 212 15.69 -12.49 0.40
C PRO A 212 14.52 -12.56 -0.59
N LEU A 213 14.83 -12.39 -1.88
CA LEU A 213 13.89 -12.50 -2.98
C LEU A 213 13.08 -13.80 -2.88
N SER A 214 11.77 -13.67 -2.99
CA SER A 214 10.82 -14.77 -2.97
C SER A 214 9.94 -14.72 -4.21
N TRP A 215 9.46 -15.89 -4.67
CA TRP A 215 8.41 -15.97 -5.68
C TRP A 215 7.14 -15.22 -5.27
N ARG A 216 6.93 -14.95 -3.97
CA ARG A 216 5.78 -14.16 -3.51
C ARG A 216 5.89 -12.68 -3.91
N ASP A 217 7.10 -12.18 -4.11
CA ASP A 217 7.35 -10.76 -4.39
C ASP A 217 6.84 -10.36 -5.78
N GLY A 218 6.69 -11.31 -6.69
CA GLY A 218 6.12 -11.05 -8.02
C GLY A 218 4.59 -11.08 -8.08
N LEU A 219 3.89 -11.45 -6.99
CA LEU A 219 2.42 -11.52 -6.99
C LEU A 219 1.78 -10.13 -6.84
N HIS A 220 0.93 -9.80 -7.81
CA HIS A 220 0.25 -8.51 -7.88
C HIS A 220 -1.24 -8.69 -8.16
N PHE A 221 -2.03 -7.87 -7.49
CA PHE A 221 -3.39 -7.55 -7.93
C PHE A 221 -3.33 -6.26 -8.75
N ALA A 222 -4.06 -6.17 -9.85
CA ALA A 222 -4.28 -4.91 -10.55
C ALA A 222 -5.74 -4.70 -10.86
N TYR A 223 -6.06 -3.43 -11.07
CA TYR A 223 -7.37 -2.99 -11.45
C TYR A 223 -7.23 -1.88 -12.48
N THR A 224 -7.88 -2.07 -13.63
CA THR A 224 -8.04 -1.04 -14.66
C THR A 224 -9.52 -0.81 -14.89
N GLN A 225 -9.95 0.44 -14.98
CA GLN A 225 -11.31 0.80 -15.33
C GLN A 225 -11.29 1.80 -16.49
N ARG A 226 -12.01 1.47 -17.57
CA ARG A 226 -12.14 2.32 -18.76
C ARG A 226 -13.56 2.82 -18.87
N MET A 227 -13.75 4.13 -18.78
CA MET A 227 -15.05 4.78 -18.82
C MET A 227 -15.20 5.51 -20.15
N PHE A 228 -16.25 5.18 -20.89
CA PHE A 228 -16.60 5.76 -22.20
C PHE A 228 -17.82 6.65 -22.01
N TRP A 229 -17.59 7.96 -22.09
CA TRP A 229 -18.57 8.98 -21.77
C TRP A 229 -19.14 9.59 -23.05
N ASP A 230 -20.45 9.47 -23.22
CA ASP A 230 -21.17 10.12 -24.32
C ASP A 230 -21.63 11.50 -23.87
N LEU A 231 -20.76 12.50 -24.08
CA LEU A 231 -21.04 13.89 -23.75
C LEU A 231 -22.09 14.53 -24.68
N GLY A 232 -22.33 13.94 -25.86
CA GLY A 232 -23.27 14.48 -26.85
C GLY A 232 -24.71 14.00 -26.66
N ALA A 233 -24.91 12.92 -25.90
CA ALA A 233 -26.24 12.38 -25.60
C ALA A 233 -26.97 13.17 -24.51
N ASP A 234 -28.30 13.00 -24.44
CA ASP A 234 -29.13 13.64 -23.44
C ASP A 234 -28.73 13.23 -22.02
N SER A 235 -28.58 14.21 -21.13
CA SER A 235 -28.00 14.07 -19.78
C SER A 235 -26.56 13.53 -19.72
N SER A 236 -25.87 13.46 -20.86
CA SER A 236 -24.48 13.03 -20.99
C SER A 236 -24.14 11.77 -20.17
N PRO A 237 -24.70 10.59 -20.47
CA PRO A 237 -24.46 9.37 -19.71
C PRO A 237 -23.12 8.71 -20.08
N PHE A 238 -22.59 7.89 -19.18
CA PHE A 238 -21.59 6.91 -19.57
C PHE A 238 -22.23 5.88 -20.51
N ARG A 239 -21.74 5.79 -21.75
CA ARG A 239 -22.16 4.75 -22.70
C ARG A 239 -21.72 3.38 -22.19
N ASN A 240 -20.48 3.26 -21.73
CA ASN A 240 -19.94 2.00 -21.26
C ASN A 240 -18.85 2.20 -20.21
N ILE A 241 -18.73 1.26 -19.28
CA ILE A 241 -17.63 1.22 -18.32
C ILE A 241 -17.10 -0.21 -18.32
N ASP A 242 -15.83 -0.41 -18.67
CA ASP A 242 -15.18 -1.71 -18.57
C ASP A 242 -14.41 -1.81 -17.24
N TYR A 243 -14.68 -2.85 -16.47
CA TYR A 243 -14.02 -3.21 -15.21
C TYR A 243 -13.03 -4.35 -15.47
N GLN A 244 -11.76 -4.16 -15.12
CA GLN A 244 -10.70 -5.14 -15.41
C GLN A 244 -9.82 -5.44 -14.19
N PRO A 245 -10.31 -6.23 -13.22
CA PRO A 245 -9.48 -6.79 -12.18
C PRO A 245 -8.57 -7.89 -12.74
N GLU A 246 -7.37 -7.99 -12.18
CA GLU A 246 -6.32 -8.87 -12.66
C GLU A 246 -5.47 -9.38 -11.50
N LEU A 247 -5.16 -10.67 -11.50
CA LEU A 247 -4.20 -11.28 -10.60
C LEU A 247 -3.07 -11.87 -11.43
N PHE A 248 -1.85 -11.41 -11.21
CA PHE A 248 -0.72 -11.83 -12.03
C PHE A 248 0.58 -11.99 -11.23
N TYR A 249 1.49 -12.73 -11.83
CA TYR A 249 2.89 -12.82 -11.43
C TYR A 249 3.75 -12.03 -12.41
N LEU A 250 4.61 -11.16 -11.88
CA LEU A 250 5.64 -10.43 -12.62
C LEU A 250 7.01 -10.90 -12.17
N THR A 251 7.81 -11.43 -13.10
CA THR A 251 9.16 -11.86 -12.78
C THR A 251 10.04 -10.66 -12.42
N PRO A 252 11.06 -10.84 -11.58
CA PRO A 252 12.15 -9.88 -11.48
C PRO A 252 12.75 -9.59 -12.87
N SER A 253 13.13 -8.34 -13.09
CA SER A 253 13.81 -7.95 -14.33
C SER A 253 15.25 -8.45 -14.31
N ALA A 254 15.66 -9.17 -15.35
CA ALA A 254 17.04 -9.55 -15.60
C ALA A 254 17.66 -8.57 -16.60
N THR A 255 18.76 -7.93 -16.23
CA THR A 255 19.51 -7.03 -17.14
C THR A 255 20.66 -7.80 -17.78
N LEU A 256 20.64 -7.89 -19.10
CA LEU A 256 21.69 -8.51 -19.90
C LEU A 256 22.81 -7.51 -20.22
N THR A 257 23.92 -8.03 -20.74
CA THR A 257 25.00 -7.24 -21.33
C THR A 257 24.43 -6.28 -22.38
N ARG A 258 24.88 -5.01 -22.38
CA ARG A 258 24.37 -3.88 -23.19
C ARG A 258 23.09 -3.20 -22.69
N GLY A 259 22.63 -3.48 -21.46
CA GLY A 259 21.53 -2.75 -20.82
C GLY A 259 20.13 -3.17 -21.27
N ILE A 260 20.02 -4.31 -21.96
CA ILE A 260 18.73 -4.90 -22.32
C ILE A 260 18.10 -5.50 -21.06
N SER A 261 16.84 -5.16 -20.80
CA SER A 261 16.10 -5.70 -19.65
C SER A 261 15.07 -6.70 -20.11
N LEU A 262 14.99 -7.86 -19.46
CA LEU A 262 14.04 -8.93 -19.74
C LEU A 262 13.19 -9.23 -18.51
N SER A 263 11.89 -9.42 -18.71
CA SER A 263 10.96 -9.90 -17.69
C SER A 263 9.79 -10.64 -18.34
N ALA A 264 8.90 -11.21 -17.54
CA ALA A 264 7.67 -11.79 -18.02
C ALA A 264 6.54 -11.54 -17.01
N GLN A 265 5.34 -11.38 -17.55
CA GLN A 265 4.10 -11.29 -16.80
C GLN A 265 3.19 -12.45 -17.18
N GLY A 266 2.55 -13.09 -16.22
CA GLY A 266 1.52 -14.08 -16.50
C GLY A 266 0.42 -14.03 -15.45
N GLY A 267 -0.83 -14.16 -15.85
CA GLY A 267 -1.93 -13.95 -14.92
C GLY A 267 -3.30 -14.30 -15.47
N PHE A 268 -4.27 -14.10 -14.58
CA PHE A 268 -5.70 -14.17 -14.86
C PHE A 268 -6.28 -12.76 -14.87
N ARG A 269 -7.02 -12.42 -15.93
CA ARG A 269 -7.75 -11.16 -16.06
C ARG A 269 -9.23 -11.45 -16.29
N HIS A 270 -10.07 -10.79 -15.51
CA HIS A 270 -11.50 -10.67 -15.79
C HIS A 270 -11.75 -9.30 -16.45
N GLU A 271 -12.62 -9.24 -17.44
CA GLU A 271 -13.08 -7.99 -18.07
C GLU A 271 -14.60 -8.09 -18.20
N SER A 272 -15.34 -7.14 -17.61
CA SER A 272 -16.80 -7.05 -17.74
C SER A 272 -17.25 -5.59 -17.83
N ASN A 273 -18.46 -5.35 -18.33
CA ASN A 273 -19.00 -3.99 -18.43
C ASN A 273 -19.98 -3.62 -17.29
N GLY A 274 -20.22 -4.53 -16.35
CA GLY A 274 -21.13 -4.32 -15.22
C GLY A 274 -22.60 -4.14 -15.60
N ARG A 275 -22.99 -4.46 -16.84
CA ARG A 275 -24.38 -4.40 -17.31
C ARG A 275 -25.11 -5.73 -17.09
N SER A 276 -26.41 -5.75 -17.35
CA SER A 276 -27.25 -6.94 -17.26
C SER A 276 -28.03 -7.17 -18.57
N GLY A 277 -28.64 -8.34 -18.71
CA GLY A 277 -29.47 -8.68 -19.87
C GLY A 277 -28.67 -8.67 -21.18
N LEU A 278 -29.29 -8.18 -22.25
CA LEU A 278 -28.72 -8.19 -23.61
C LEU A 278 -27.48 -7.31 -23.78
N ASP A 279 -27.27 -6.35 -22.87
CA ASP A 279 -26.07 -5.49 -22.86
C ASP A 279 -24.94 -6.06 -21.98
N SER A 280 -25.19 -7.16 -21.23
CA SER A 280 -24.15 -7.80 -20.42
C SER A 280 -23.03 -8.27 -21.32
N ARG A 281 -21.79 -7.93 -20.97
CA ARG A 281 -20.61 -8.45 -21.64
C ARG A 281 -19.56 -8.82 -20.61
N SER A 282 -18.91 -9.95 -20.83
CA SER A 282 -17.83 -10.42 -19.97
C SER A 282 -16.87 -11.37 -20.71
N LEU A 283 -15.61 -11.37 -20.27
CA LEU A 283 -14.67 -12.44 -20.62
C LEU A 283 -13.66 -12.65 -19.50
N ASN A 284 -13.12 -13.87 -19.45
CA ASN A 284 -11.99 -14.20 -18.60
C ASN A 284 -10.82 -14.67 -19.47
N THR A 285 -9.61 -14.26 -19.10
CA THR A 285 -8.39 -14.58 -19.86
C THR A 285 -7.29 -15.06 -18.94
N LEU A 286 -6.70 -16.20 -19.25
CA LEU A 286 -5.35 -16.55 -18.77
C LEU A 286 -4.34 -16.11 -19.82
N TYR A 287 -3.25 -15.47 -19.41
CA TYR A 287 -2.26 -14.98 -20.35
C TYR A 287 -0.82 -15.15 -19.87
N VAL A 288 0.11 -15.10 -20.82
CA VAL A 288 1.55 -14.94 -20.60
C VAL A 288 2.06 -13.87 -21.56
N ALA A 289 2.93 -13.00 -21.06
CA ALA A 289 3.51 -11.87 -21.78
C ALA A 289 4.99 -11.74 -21.42
N PRO A 290 5.92 -12.32 -22.22
CA PRO A 290 7.33 -11.97 -22.10
C PRO A 290 7.54 -10.50 -22.51
N MET A 291 8.49 -9.84 -21.88
CA MET A 291 8.74 -8.41 -22.03
C MET A 291 10.24 -8.17 -22.18
N ALA A 292 10.60 -7.30 -23.13
CA ALA A 292 11.97 -6.86 -23.33
C ALA A 292 12.02 -5.34 -23.47
N ALA A 293 13.06 -4.72 -22.92
CA ALA A 293 13.33 -3.31 -23.10
C ALA A 293 14.77 -3.09 -23.60
N PHE A 294 14.91 -2.31 -24.66
CA PHE A 294 16.15 -2.05 -25.37
C PHE A 294 16.51 -0.56 -25.29
N PRO A 295 17.75 -0.21 -24.89
CA PRO A 295 18.21 1.17 -25.00
C PRO A 295 18.43 1.53 -26.47
N LEU A 296 17.92 2.69 -26.91
CA LEU A 296 18.09 3.23 -28.26
C LEU A 296 19.13 4.37 -28.33
N GLY A 297 19.67 4.80 -27.18
CA GLY A 297 20.55 5.96 -27.07
C GLY A 297 19.78 7.26 -26.78
N GLY A 298 20.48 8.29 -26.28
CA GLY A 298 19.87 9.59 -25.95
C GLY A 298 18.80 9.55 -24.85
N GLY A 299 18.77 8.48 -24.05
CA GLY A 299 17.74 8.20 -23.05
C GLY A 299 16.46 7.56 -23.61
N TYR A 300 16.39 7.29 -24.91
CA TYR A 300 15.26 6.56 -25.49
C TYR A 300 15.36 5.06 -25.21
N ARG A 301 14.19 4.45 -24.98
CA ARG A 301 14.02 3.02 -24.76
C ARG A 301 12.89 2.50 -25.64
N LEU A 302 13.07 1.31 -26.19
CA LEU A 302 12.03 0.53 -26.85
C LEU A 302 11.61 -0.62 -25.92
N SER A 303 10.34 -0.67 -25.53
CA SER A 303 9.75 -1.81 -24.83
C SER A 303 8.90 -2.63 -25.80
N VAL A 304 9.00 -3.95 -25.71
CA VAL A 304 8.26 -4.90 -26.54
C VAL A 304 7.68 -5.96 -25.62
N ALA A 305 6.36 -6.19 -25.68
CA ALA A 305 5.67 -7.19 -24.88
C ALA A 305 4.56 -7.87 -25.69
N PRO A 306 4.87 -8.94 -26.44
CA PRO A 306 3.81 -9.79 -26.98
C PRO A 306 3.08 -10.48 -25.82
N ARG A 307 1.76 -10.60 -25.93
CA ARG A 307 0.91 -11.28 -24.96
C ARG A 307 0.08 -12.34 -25.68
N PHE A 308 0.13 -13.56 -25.16
CA PHE A 308 -0.64 -14.70 -25.62
C PHE A 308 -1.70 -15.04 -24.58
N SER A 309 -2.93 -15.23 -25.02
CA SER A 309 -4.12 -15.23 -24.19
C SER A 309 -5.06 -16.38 -24.53
N LEU A 310 -5.52 -17.08 -23.50
CA LEU A 310 -6.53 -18.12 -23.57
C LEU A 310 -7.80 -17.62 -22.91
N LEU A 311 -8.89 -17.54 -23.68
CA LEU A 311 -10.20 -17.18 -23.13
C LEU A 311 -10.77 -18.38 -22.36
N VAL A 312 -11.08 -18.20 -21.09
CA VAL A 312 -11.56 -19.24 -20.16
C VAL A 312 -12.93 -18.89 -19.59
N GLY A 313 -13.59 -19.88 -18.98
CA GLY A 313 -14.89 -19.69 -18.35
C GLY A 313 -16.04 -19.44 -19.33
N ASP A 314 -17.14 -18.95 -18.76
CA ASP A 314 -18.37 -18.62 -19.50
C ASP A 314 -18.17 -17.43 -20.44
N LYS A 315 -18.87 -17.49 -21.57
CA LYS A 315 -18.85 -16.52 -22.68
C LYS A 315 -20.23 -16.35 -23.30
N SER A 316 -21.30 -16.81 -22.65
CA SER A 316 -22.67 -16.74 -23.18
C SER A 316 -23.07 -15.34 -23.62
N ASP A 317 -22.59 -14.33 -22.90
CA ASP A 317 -22.83 -12.90 -23.15
C ASP A 317 -22.25 -12.40 -24.48
N ASN A 318 -21.20 -13.06 -24.98
CA ASN A 318 -20.50 -12.68 -26.20
C ASN A 318 -19.74 -13.90 -26.78
N PRO A 319 -20.46 -14.90 -27.34
CA PRO A 319 -19.87 -16.20 -27.69
C PRO A 319 -18.82 -16.12 -28.79
N ASP A 320 -18.91 -15.13 -29.66
CA ASP A 320 -18.04 -14.93 -30.82
C ASP A 320 -16.92 -13.90 -30.58
N ILE A 321 -16.73 -13.41 -29.35
CA ILE A 321 -15.74 -12.37 -29.01
C ILE A 321 -14.31 -12.69 -29.47
N ARG A 322 -13.95 -13.97 -29.52
CA ARG A 322 -12.65 -14.45 -30.02
C ARG A 322 -12.41 -14.07 -31.48
N ARG A 323 -13.47 -13.98 -32.29
CA ARG A 323 -13.39 -13.53 -33.69
C ARG A 323 -12.93 -12.08 -33.81
N TYR A 324 -13.04 -11.27 -32.75
CA TYR A 324 -12.69 -9.84 -32.79
C TYR A 324 -11.44 -9.53 -31.96
N ARG A 325 -11.36 -10.07 -30.74
CA ARG A 325 -10.23 -9.82 -29.83
C ARG A 325 -9.01 -10.71 -30.14
N GLY A 326 -9.21 -11.85 -30.79
CA GLY A 326 -8.14 -12.83 -31.03
C GLY A 326 -7.59 -13.47 -29.75
N ASN A 327 -6.42 -14.07 -29.86
CA ASN A 327 -5.70 -14.70 -28.74
C ASN A 327 -4.31 -14.10 -28.50
N SER A 328 -3.93 -13.11 -29.31
CA SER A 328 -2.60 -12.52 -29.25
C SER A 328 -2.71 -11.02 -29.39
N SER A 329 -1.89 -10.31 -28.62
CA SER A 329 -1.72 -8.88 -28.71
C SER A 329 -0.24 -8.51 -28.65
N LEU A 330 0.14 -7.41 -29.28
CA LEU A 330 1.50 -6.88 -29.18
C LEU A 330 1.45 -5.50 -28.57
N PHE A 331 2.22 -5.29 -27.50
CA PHE A 331 2.51 -3.98 -26.95
C PHE A 331 3.90 -3.53 -27.37
N LEU A 332 4.01 -2.30 -27.84
CA LEU A 332 5.24 -1.61 -28.19
C LEU A 332 5.23 -0.23 -27.54
N GLU A 333 6.33 0.18 -26.96
CA GLU A 333 6.50 1.53 -26.42
C GLU A 333 7.87 2.05 -26.81
N VAL A 334 7.93 3.24 -27.40
CA VAL A 334 9.18 3.96 -27.63
C VAL A 334 9.10 5.32 -26.97
N GLY A 335 10.08 5.64 -26.12
CA GLY A 335 10.08 6.95 -25.48
C GLY A 335 11.24 7.20 -24.54
N LYS A 336 11.23 8.41 -24.01
CA LYS A 336 12.17 8.90 -23.00
C LYS A 336 11.40 9.29 -21.74
N ASP A 337 11.95 8.99 -20.56
CA ASP A 337 11.26 9.18 -19.27
C ASP A 337 10.79 10.61 -19.01
N ASP A 338 11.54 11.59 -19.51
CA ASP A 338 11.27 13.01 -19.39
C ASP A 338 10.84 13.65 -20.74
N GLY A 339 10.70 12.85 -21.81
CA GLY A 339 10.48 13.36 -23.16
C GLY A 339 9.23 12.80 -23.82
N LEU A 340 9.27 12.72 -25.14
CA LEU A 340 8.22 12.09 -25.94
C LEU A 340 8.10 10.59 -25.61
N ARG A 341 6.86 10.09 -25.53
CA ARG A 341 6.55 8.65 -25.49
C ARG A 341 5.41 8.33 -26.46
N LEU A 342 5.61 7.28 -27.24
CA LEU A 342 4.62 6.68 -28.12
C LEU A 342 4.42 5.23 -27.71
N THR A 343 3.17 4.87 -27.43
CA THR A 343 2.76 3.53 -27.02
C THR A 343 1.75 3.00 -28.02
N THR A 344 1.95 1.76 -28.47
CA THR A 344 1.09 1.10 -29.46
C THR A 344 0.69 -0.27 -28.93
N SER A 345 -0.60 -0.57 -28.99
CA SER A 345 -1.12 -1.90 -28.69
C SER A 345 -1.94 -2.43 -29.86
N THR A 346 -1.68 -3.68 -30.25
CA THR A 346 -2.40 -4.34 -31.33
C THR A 346 -3.09 -5.60 -30.84
N ARG A 347 -4.22 -5.94 -31.45
CA ARG A 347 -4.90 -7.23 -31.30
C ARG A 347 -5.20 -7.78 -32.67
N PHE A 348 -4.99 -9.08 -32.87
CA PHE A 348 -5.28 -9.72 -34.14
C PHE A 348 -5.87 -11.11 -33.94
N SER A 349 -6.96 -11.39 -34.65
CA SER A 349 -7.60 -12.69 -34.69
C SER A 349 -7.25 -13.36 -36.02
N VAL A 350 -6.27 -14.26 -35.98
CA VAL A 350 -5.80 -15.02 -37.16
C VAL A 350 -6.96 -15.75 -37.87
N SER A 351 -7.91 -16.27 -37.10
CA SER A 351 -9.05 -17.04 -37.65
C SER A 351 -10.06 -16.22 -38.45
N SER A 352 -10.17 -14.91 -38.19
CA SER A 352 -11.19 -14.05 -38.82
C SER A 352 -10.60 -12.90 -39.64
N GLY A 353 -9.30 -12.64 -39.50
CA GLY A 353 -8.64 -11.46 -40.06
C GLY A 353 -8.98 -10.14 -39.37
N LYS A 354 -9.85 -10.15 -38.35
CA LYS A 354 -10.22 -8.94 -37.60
C LYS A 354 -9.16 -8.58 -36.57
N GLY A 355 -9.05 -7.31 -36.24
CA GLY A 355 -8.11 -6.81 -35.25
C GLY A 355 -8.37 -5.38 -34.85
N ALA A 356 -7.45 -4.85 -34.03
CA ALA A 356 -7.45 -3.47 -33.62
C ALA A 356 -6.03 -2.96 -33.38
N LEU A 357 -5.85 -1.66 -33.57
CA LEU A 357 -4.66 -0.90 -33.27
C LEU A 357 -5.08 0.28 -32.39
N ALA A 358 -4.44 0.42 -31.24
CA ALA A 358 -4.50 1.63 -30.43
C ALA A 358 -3.09 2.24 -30.36
N ALA A 359 -3.00 3.54 -30.53
CA ALA A 359 -1.75 4.27 -30.36
C ALA A 359 -1.97 5.52 -29.52
N ASP A 360 -1.17 5.64 -28.47
CA ASP A 360 -1.18 6.70 -27.49
C ASP A 360 0.14 7.48 -27.56
N PHE A 361 0.07 8.80 -27.58
CA PHE A 361 1.19 9.72 -27.55
C PHE A 361 1.15 10.51 -26.25
N SER A 362 2.32 10.78 -25.66
CA SER A 362 2.41 11.69 -24.52
C SER A 362 3.67 12.55 -24.47
N TYR A 363 3.54 13.75 -23.92
CA TYR A 363 4.66 14.67 -23.70
C TYR A 363 4.45 15.49 -22.41
N PRO A 364 5.47 15.70 -21.55
CA PRO A 364 5.31 16.45 -20.32
C PRO A 364 4.94 17.92 -20.60
N LEU A 365 3.79 18.36 -20.10
CA LEU A 365 3.34 19.75 -20.27
C LEU A 365 4.31 20.72 -19.60
N SER A 366 4.97 20.29 -18.53
CA SER A 366 5.94 21.12 -17.84
C SER A 366 7.10 21.60 -18.72
N ARG A 367 7.47 20.79 -19.72
CA ARG A 367 8.48 21.16 -20.72
C ARG A 367 7.95 22.02 -21.85
N LEU A 368 6.68 21.85 -22.22
CA LEU A 368 6.03 22.68 -23.23
C LEU A 368 5.78 24.10 -22.73
N LEU A 369 5.43 24.23 -21.44
CA LEU A 369 5.02 25.49 -20.83
C LEU A 369 6.13 26.15 -20.00
N GLY A 370 7.29 25.50 -19.86
CA GLY A 370 8.44 26.04 -19.11
C GLY A 370 8.22 26.10 -17.60
N GLY A 371 7.39 25.23 -17.03
CA GLY A 371 6.95 25.29 -15.62
C GLY A 371 5.96 24.19 -15.28
N GLY A 372 4.97 24.43 -14.43
CA GLY A 372 3.85 23.50 -14.23
C GLY A 372 2.75 23.67 -15.30
N PRO A 373 1.70 22.82 -15.31
CA PRO A 373 1.44 21.74 -14.36
C PRO A 373 2.17 20.43 -14.70
N ASP A 374 2.35 19.57 -13.68
CA ASP A 374 2.96 18.24 -13.80
C ASP A 374 1.98 17.20 -14.36
N PHE A 375 1.47 17.51 -15.55
CA PHE A 375 0.66 16.60 -16.36
C PHE A 375 1.38 16.30 -17.68
N TYR A 376 0.90 15.28 -18.38
CA TYR A 376 1.31 15.00 -19.74
C TYR A 376 0.20 15.43 -20.70
N LEU A 377 0.56 16.14 -21.77
CA LEU A 377 -0.28 16.23 -22.95
C LEU A 377 -0.43 14.80 -23.48
N PHE A 378 -1.66 14.37 -23.74
CA PHE A 378 -1.96 12.99 -24.11
C PHE A 378 -2.85 12.95 -25.35
N GLY A 379 -2.45 12.19 -26.35
CA GLY A 379 -3.23 11.92 -27.55
C GLY A 379 -3.49 10.44 -27.71
N GLN A 380 -4.69 10.07 -28.12
CA GLN A 380 -5.10 8.69 -28.31
C GLN A 380 -5.72 8.52 -29.69
N SER A 381 -5.35 7.44 -30.36
CA SER A 381 -6.00 6.97 -31.57
C SER A 381 -6.37 5.50 -31.43
N PHE A 382 -7.51 5.12 -32.01
CA PHE A 382 -7.97 3.74 -32.07
C PHE A 382 -8.54 3.47 -33.45
N ILE A 383 -8.22 2.31 -34.03
CA ILE A 383 -8.82 1.81 -35.25
C ILE A 383 -9.00 0.29 -35.15
N GLY A 384 -10.21 -0.20 -35.46
CA GLY A 384 -10.51 -1.63 -35.49
C GLY A 384 -11.71 -2.00 -34.61
N TYR A 385 -11.70 -3.24 -34.11
CA TYR A 385 -12.81 -3.83 -33.36
C TYR A 385 -12.63 -3.79 -31.84
N GLY A 386 -13.71 -3.56 -31.11
CA GLY A 386 -13.78 -3.73 -29.66
C GLY A 386 -12.87 -2.82 -28.85
N GLU A 387 -13.01 -1.51 -29.11
CA GLU A 387 -12.46 -0.45 -28.26
C GLU A 387 -12.92 -0.60 -26.80
N ASN A 388 -14.20 -0.90 -26.64
CA ASN A 388 -14.88 -1.21 -25.39
C ASN A 388 -15.53 -2.61 -25.48
N LEU A 389 -16.03 -3.12 -24.36
CA LEU A 389 -16.61 -4.46 -24.34
C LEU A 389 -18.04 -4.53 -24.88
N LEU A 390 -18.85 -3.48 -24.71
CA LEU A 390 -20.22 -3.39 -25.25
C LEU A 390 -20.24 -3.51 -26.78
N ASP A 391 -19.36 -2.75 -27.43
CA ASP A 391 -19.20 -2.65 -28.89
C ASP A 391 -18.05 -3.56 -29.40
N TYR A 392 -17.85 -4.76 -28.80
CA TYR A 392 -16.70 -5.62 -29.12
C TYR A 392 -16.62 -6.05 -30.59
N ASP A 393 -17.77 -6.11 -31.26
CA ASP A 393 -17.97 -6.56 -32.63
C ASP A 393 -18.10 -5.41 -33.64
N ARG A 394 -18.06 -4.16 -33.19
CA ARG A 394 -18.15 -2.97 -34.02
C ARG A 394 -16.78 -2.46 -34.42
N HIS A 395 -16.59 -2.18 -35.71
CA HIS A 395 -15.41 -1.47 -36.20
C HIS A 395 -15.56 0.02 -35.96
N THR A 396 -14.56 0.65 -35.35
CA THR A 396 -14.56 2.10 -35.08
C THR A 396 -13.20 2.72 -35.33
N THR A 397 -13.20 4.01 -35.63
CA THR A 397 -12.01 4.85 -35.71
C THR A 397 -12.21 6.06 -34.81
N ARG A 398 -11.25 6.31 -33.92
CA ARG A 398 -11.32 7.38 -32.92
C ARG A 398 -10.01 8.11 -32.84
N PHE A 399 -10.10 9.41 -32.61
CA PHE A 399 -8.98 10.25 -32.23
C PHE A 399 -9.43 11.14 -31.07
N ARG A 400 -8.63 11.21 -30.02
CA ARG A 400 -8.93 11.98 -28.81
C ARG A 400 -7.66 12.67 -28.31
N LEU A 401 -7.83 13.83 -27.69
CA LEU A 401 -6.75 14.60 -27.05
C LEU A 401 -7.16 14.93 -25.62
N GLY A 402 -6.18 15.06 -24.73
CA GLY A 402 -6.42 15.43 -23.35
C GLY A 402 -5.15 15.40 -22.51
N VAL A 403 -5.30 14.96 -21.27
CA VAL A 403 -4.23 14.99 -20.27
C VAL A 403 -4.08 13.63 -19.59
N ALA A 404 -2.85 13.30 -19.22
CA ALA A 404 -2.54 12.15 -18.39
C ALA A 404 -1.79 12.55 -17.13
N LEU A 405 -2.11 11.85 -16.03
CA LEU A 405 -1.40 11.91 -14.76
C LEU A 405 -0.27 10.88 -14.74
N VAL A 406 -0.53 9.72 -15.34
CA VAL A 406 0.44 8.65 -15.55
C VAL A 406 0.38 8.22 -17.00
N ARG A 407 1.53 8.00 -17.60
CA ARG A 407 1.71 7.65 -19.01
C ARG A 407 2.49 6.36 -19.19
#